data_AF-A0AAQ0LSL9-F1
#
_entry.id   AF-A0AAQ0LSL9-F1
#
_cell.length_a   1.000
_cell.length_b   1.000
_cell.length_c   1.000
_cell.angle_alpha   90.00
_cell.angle_beta   90.00
_cell.angle_gamma   90.00
#
_symmetry.space_group_name_H-M   'P 1'
#
loop_
_entity.id
_entity.type
_entity.pdbx_description
1 polymer ?
#
loop_
_entity_poly.entity_id
_entity_poly.type
_entity_poly.pdbx_seq_one_letter_code
_entity_poly.pdbx_strand_id
1 'polypeptide(L)'
;MVDLICADENGVPFHATSDCVLDCAWGSGENDFELTLYDGTVLPDRGLVYIDGTEVGGIVDHMKDELSDGVSVVTYSGRSWHGMLAGKVLQPDSGQDYLKVSGPVNQVLSNLLARIGLSDVFKVRADSTKTIPTFQFDRYCTAYDGIRRMLAANDLKLMFQEVDGTVWMYAQPIVAHDDTVDSDLVDFSITKDYRRTNHMIGLGKGDLRNRLVVHYYADGSGKVSNTRTFGGRDEIAAVYDYSSAEKDELDKQTKKQLQDLQGAGAVDVTVHDGLSLDVGDRVAGCDHVTGLTVTAIVLKKIVKLSGGLLSVSYEVGDAASSKTEYSNYTSSSSSSSSGSAGGGVSLTAGRGLSISGGTINAEVASEDLDSVRQTAESANRTASGFAAQIGKANQTAEDAKNVADAAKSVADSAKSGMMTDFERSKLASVERGANAYTLPKASTDVLGGVKVDGSTIVSVDGVISAHVGDGASGKAVFPVGYVVMNTTGVDPSVDFGGTWRQLPSLGCSMFERIG
;
A
#
# COMPACT_ATOMS: atom_id res chain seq x y z
N MET A 1 -8.13 22.69 -12.67
CA MET A 1 -8.43 21.30 -13.02
C MET A 1 -7.49 20.96 -14.15
N VAL A 2 -6.75 19.87 -14.03
CA VAL A 2 -5.70 19.45 -14.97
C VAL A 2 -6.18 18.19 -15.68
N ASP A 3 -5.98 18.13 -16.99
CA ASP A 3 -6.30 16.96 -17.80
C ASP A 3 -5.03 16.13 -18.05
N LEU A 4 -5.18 14.81 -17.95
CA LEU A 4 -4.20 13.84 -18.42
C LEU A 4 -4.45 13.57 -19.91
N ILE A 5 -3.40 13.69 -20.71
CA ILE A 5 -3.43 13.37 -22.14
C ILE A 5 -3.02 11.92 -22.34
N CYS A 6 -3.79 11.20 -23.16
CA CYS A 6 -3.50 9.85 -23.63
C CYS A 6 -3.13 9.92 -25.11
N ALA A 7 -1.99 9.33 -25.46
CA ALA A 7 -1.46 9.30 -26.81
C ALA A 7 -1.07 7.89 -27.23
N ASP A 8 -1.05 7.66 -28.54
CA ASP A 8 -0.64 6.37 -29.11
C ASP A 8 0.88 6.15 -29.01
N GLU A 9 1.37 5.01 -29.52
CA GLU A 9 2.80 4.65 -29.51
C GLU A 9 3.70 5.63 -30.29
N ASN A 10 3.11 6.47 -31.16
CA ASN A 10 3.81 7.48 -31.94
C ASN A 10 3.72 8.88 -31.29
N GLY A 11 3.09 8.98 -30.12
CA GLY A 11 2.87 10.24 -29.41
C GLY A 11 1.74 11.09 -29.98
N VAL A 12 0.86 10.53 -30.82
CA VAL A 12 -0.32 11.24 -31.33
C VAL A 12 -1.41 11.24 -30.24
N PRO A 13 -1.80 12.40 -29.69
CA PRO A 13 -2.84 12.47 -28.66
C PRO A 13 -4.20 12.09 -29.25
N PHE A 14 -4.95 11.26 -28.55
CA PHE A 14 -6.28 10.81 -28.98
C PHE A 14 -7.37 11.01 -27.92
N HIS A 15 -6.99 11.24 -26.65
CA HIS A 15 -7.93 11.46 -25.56
C HIS A 15 -7.34 12.36 -24.48
N ALA A 16 -8.21 13.10 -23.79
CA ALA A 16 -7.86 13.95 -22.65
C ALA A 16 -8.90 13.73 -21.55
N THR A 17 -8.46 13.54 -20.31
CA THR A 17 -9.37 13.23 -19.21
C THR A 17 -8.88 13.74 -17.86
N SER A 18 -9.81 14.25 -17.06
CA SER A 18 -9.60 14.53 -15.64
C SER A 18 -10.09 13.38 -14.75
N ASP A 19 -10.85 12.43 -15.30
CA ASP A 19 -11.48 11.32 -14.56
C ASP A 19 -10.53 10.11 -14.48
N CYS A 20 -9.42 10.34 -13.79
CA CYS A 20 -8.37 9.37 -13.59
C CYS A 20 -7.77 9.45 -12.18
N VAL A 21 -7.09 8.39 -11.79
CA VAL A 21 -6.15 8.37 -10.67
C VAL A 21 -4.77 8.05 -11.21
N LEU A 22 -3.84 9.00 -11.12
CA LEU A 22 -2.43 8.85 -11.46
C LEU A 22 -1.59 8.94 -10.18
N ASP A 23 -0.61 8.06 -10.03
CA ASP A 23 0.53 8.20 -9.12
C ASP A 23 1.80 8.09 -9.96
N CYS A 24 2.59 9.15 -10.04
CA CYS A 24 3.79 9.23 -10.86
C CYS A 24 4.94 9.76 -10.02
N ALA A 25 6.04 8.99 -9.94
CA ALA A 25 7.18 9.35 -9.12
C ALA A 25 8.49 9.30 -9.92
N TRP A 26 9.41 10.20 -9.58
CA TRP A 26 10.75 10.18 -10.14
C TRP A 26 11.80 10.71 -9.17
N GLY A 27 13.02 10.20 -9.34
CA GLY A 27 14.14 10.58 -8.50
C GLY A 27 14.85 9.35 -7.95
N SER A 28 15.10 9.35 -6.64
CA SER A 28 15.79 8.26 -5.95
C SER A 28 14.87 7.06 -5.76
N GLY A 29 15.28 5.89 -6.26
CA GLY A 29 14.64 4.60 -5.99
C GLY A 29 13.36 4.29 -6.78
N GLU A 30 12.69 5.29 -7.34
CA GLU A 30 11.38 5.15 -8.01
C GLU A 30 11.30 6.08 -9.22
N ASN A 31 10.89 5.57 -10.38
CA ASN A 31 10.89 6.28 -11.68
C ASN A 31 9.81 5.73 -12.62
N ASP A 32 8.59 5.58 -12.12
CA ASP A 32 7.48 4.92 -12.79
C ASP A 32 6.16 5.67 -12.51
N PHE A 33 5.09 5.15 -13.08
CA PHE A 33 3.74 5.60 -12.79
C PHE A 33 2.77 4.43 -12.73
N GLU A 34 1.66 4.65 -12.04
CA GLU A 34 0.45 3.85 -12.06
C GLU A 34 -0.75 4.75 -12.37
N LEU A 35 -1.63 4.29 -13.26
CA LEU A 35 -2.75 5.04 -13.80
C LEU A 35 -4.02 4.19 -13.86
N THR A 36 -5.11 4.69 -13.31
CA THR A 36 -6.46 4.14 -13.50
C THR A 36 -7.33 5.16 -14.23
N LEU A 37 -8.00 4.72 -15.29
CA LEU A 37 -8.94 5.53 -16.09
C LEU A 37 -10.38 5.08 -15.79
N TYR A 38 -11.26 6.00 -15.43
CA TYR A 38 -12.65 5.68 -15.06
C TYR A 38 -13.68 6.00 -16.15
N ASP A 39 -13.26 6.68 -17.22
CA ASP A 39 -14.12 7.10 -18.33
C ASP A 39 -14.29 6.06 -19.45
N GLY A 40 -13.74 4.85 -19.26
CA GLY A 40 -13.81 3.75 -20.23
C GLY A 40 -12.74 3.79 -21.32
N THR A 41 -11.77 4.71 -21.23
CA THR A 41 -10.65 4.78 -22.18
C THR A 41 -9.73 3.56 -22.05
N VAL A 42 -9.34 3.00 -23.19
CA VAL A 42 -8.35 1.91 -23.27
C VAL A 42 -7.08 2.44 -23.93
N LEU A 43 -5.95 2.33 -23.23
CA LEU A 43 -4.65 2.75 -23.77
C LEU A 43 -4.10 1.65 -24.69
N PRO A 44 -3.53 2.02 -25.86
CA PRO A 44 -2.87 1.06 -26.71
C PRO A 44 -1.59 0.52 -26.05
N ASP A 45 -1.13 -0.65 -26.53
CA ASP A 45 0.20 -1.14 -26.19
C ASP A 45 1.24 -0.06 -26.50
N ARG A 46 2.15 0.19 -25.56
CA ARG A 46 3.21 1.21 -25.67
C ARG A 46 2.70 2.64 -25.87
N GLY A 47 1.44 2.92 -25.54
CA GLY A 47 0.89 4.28 -25.50
C GLY A 47 1.63 5.19 -24.51
N LEU A 48 1.45 6.49 -24.68
CA LEU A 48 2.01 7.51 -23.80
C LEU A 48 0.92 8.19 -22.98
N VAL A 49 1.26 8.58 -21.75
CA VAL A 49 0.40 9.41 -20.90
C VAL A 49 1.19 10.57 -20.34
N TYR A 50 0.61 11.76 -20.29
CA TYR A 50 1.31 12.95 -19.82
C TYR A 50 0.38 14.10 -19.46
N ILE A 51 0.92 15.07 -18.72
CA ILE A 51 0.27 16.36 -18.49
C ILE A 51 1.08 17.41 -19.28
N ASP A 52 0.43 18.01 -20.29
CA ASP A 52 1.06 18.99 -21.18
C ASP A 52 1.70 20.14 -20.40
N GLY A 53 2.89 20.55 -20.84
CA GLY A 53 3.69 21.60 -20.22
C GLY A 53 4.43 21.18 -18.95
N THR A 54 4.37 19.92 -18.51
CA THR A 54 4.99 19.45 -17.26
C THR A 54 5.98 18.30 -17.47
N GLU A 55 6.66 17.88 -16.40
CA GLU A 55 7.52 16.68 -16.40
C GLU A 55 6.74 15.38 -16.20
N VAL A 56 5.43 15.47 -15.91
CA VAL A 56 4.59 14.34 -15.55
C VAL A 56 4.22 13.57 -16.81
N GLY A 57 4.68 12.33 -16.89
CA GLY A 57 4.31 11.44 -17.97
C GLY A 57 5.26 10.27 -18.14
N GLY A 58 4.89 9.38 -19.04
CA GLY A 58 5.61 8.14 -19.27
C GLY A 58 5.05 7.31 -20.42
N ILE A 59 5.69 6.16 -20.61
CA ILE A 59 5.28 5.11 -21.53
C ILE A 59 4.60 3.99 -20.77
N VAL A 60 3.46 3.53 -21.27
CA VAL A 60 2.74 2.37 -20.73
C VAL A 60 3.54 1.10 -21.06
N ASP A 61 3.92 0.35 -20.03
CA ASP A 61 4.63 -0.93 -20.16
C ASP A 61 3.74 -2.12 -19.79
N HIS A 62 2.73 -1.90 -18.95
CA HIS A 62 1.87 -2.93 -18.38
C HIS A 62 0.41 -2.47 -18.32
N MET A 63 -0.50 -3.43 -18.51
CA MET A 63 -1.94 -3.29 -18.30
C MET A 63 -2.40 -4.44 -17.40
N LYS A 64 -3.16 -4.11 -16.37
CA LYS A 64 -3.81 -5.04 -15.46
C LYS A 64 -5.31 -4.76 -15.48
N ASP A 65 -6.11 -5.79 -15.71
CA ASP A 65 -7.58 -5.73 -15.61
C ASP A 65 -8.02 -6.59 -14.43
N GLU A 66 -8.73 -5.97 -13.49
CA GLU A 66 -9.33 -6.65 -12.34
C GLU A 66 -10.86 -6.56 -12.40
N LEU A 67 -11.51 -7.70 -12.65
CA LEU A 67 -12.96 -7.85 -12.64
C LEU A 67 -13.43 -8.34 -11.27
N SER A 68 -14.18 -7.51 -10.55
CA SER A 68 -14.81 -7.86 -9.27
C SER A 68 -16.27 -7.43 -9.27
N ASP A 69 -17.17 -8.33 -8.84
CA ASP A 69 -18.63 -8.11 -8.81
C ASP A 69 -19.24 -7.55 -10.11
N GLY A 70 -18.66 -7.88 -11.26
CA GLY A 70 -19.12 -7.43 -12.58
C GLY A 70 -18.62 -6.04 -13.01
N VAL A 71 -17.75 -5.41 -12.22
CA VAL A 71 -17.08 -4.13 -12.53
C VAL A 71 -15.61 -4.41 -12.82
N SER A 72 -15.14 -4.02 -14.01
CA SER A 72 -13.74 -4.08 -14.40
C SER A 72 -13.06 -2.77 -14.04
N VAL A 73 -11.90 -2.85 -13.38
CA VAL A 73 -10.99 -1.73 -13.14
C VAL A 73 -9.70 -2.03 -13.88
N VAL A 74 -9.36 -1.16 -14.84
CA VAL A 74 -8.14 -1.28 -15.63
C VAL A 74 -7.09 -0.32 -15.08
N THR A 75 -5.97 -0.89 -14.66
CA THR A 75 -4.80 -0.17 -14.18
C THR A 75 -3.65 -0.35 -15.16
N TYR A 76 -3.08 0.76 -15.59
CA TYR A 76 -1.89 0.83 -16.42
C TYR A 76 -0.69 1.21 -15.57
N SER A 77 0.47 0.65 -15.86
CA SER A 77 1.71 1.09 -15.23
C SER A 77 2.86 1.08 -16.23
N GLY A 78 3.89 1.84 -15.92
CA GLY A 78 5.06 1.90 -16.79
C GLY A 78 6.09 2.90 -16.33
N ARG A 79 7.14 3.03 -17.13
CA ARG A 79 8.25 3.94 -16.86
C ARG A 79 7.82 5.39 -17.12
N SER A 80 8.15 6.28 -16.19
CA SER A 80 8.09 7.72 -16.45
C SER A 80 9.17 8.13 -17.46
N TRP A 81 9.19 9.39 -17.91
CA TRP A 81 10.30 9.93 -18.73
C TRP A 81 11.67 9.65 -18.12
N HIS A 82 11.75 9.81 -16.80
CA HIS A 82 12.90 9.49 -15.97
C HIS A 82 13.19 7.98 -15.97
N GLY A 83 12.15 7.15 -15.86
CA GLY A 83 12.22 5.70 -15.94
C GLY A 83 12.77 5.18 -17.26
N MET A 84 12.47 5.84 -18.38
CA MET A 84 13.01 5.49 -19.69
C MET A 84 14.53 5.66 -19.75
N LEU A 85 15.07 6.70 -19.10
CA LEU A 85 16.53 6.84 -18.90
C LEU A 85 17.06 5.83 -17.87
N ALA A 86 16.35 5.59 -16.77
CA ALA A 86 16.78 4.66 -15.73
C ALA A 86 16.90 3.22 -16.26
N GLY A 87 16.05 2.85 -17.23
CA GLY A 87 16.10 1.57 -17.94
C GLY A 87 17.25 1.41 -18.94
N LYS A 88 18.12 2.40 -19.11
CA LYS A 88 19.31 2.35 -19.98
C LYS A 88 20.59 2.34 -19.14
N VAL A 89 21.61 1.65 -19.64
CA VAL A 89 22.92 1.57 -18.98
C VAL A 89 23.96 2.37 -19.76
N LEU A 90 24.66 3.26 -19.06
CA LEU A 90 25.89 3.87 -19.54
C LEU A 90 27.06 2.95 -19.23
N GLN A 91 27.83 2.63 -20.27
CA GLN A 91 29.00 1.75 -20.20
C GLN A 91 30.19 2.34 -20.97
N PRO A 92 31.42 1.89 -20.75
CA PRO A 92 32.59 2.38 -21.48
C PRO A 92 32.48 2.07 -22.97
N ASP A 93 33.18 2.84 -23.81
CA ASP A 93 33.39 2.45 -25.20
C ASP A 93 34.19 1.14 -25.28
N SER A 94 34.05 0.43 -26.41
CA SER A 94 34.81 -0.80 -26.63
C SER A 94 36.32 -0.54 -26.49
N GLY A 95 36.97 -1.29 -25.60
CA GLY A 95 38.40 -1.14 -25.30
C GLY A 95 38.76 0.00 -24.32
N GLN A 96 37.79 0.69 -23.73
CA GLN A 96 38.01 1.71 -22.69
C GLN A 96 37.59 1.19 -21.31
N ASP A 97 38.25 1.68 -20.25
CA ASP A 97 37.91 1.31 -18.87
C ASP A 97 36.67 2.04 -18.36
N TYR A 98 36.47 3.29 -18.80
CA TYR A 98 35.40 4.19 -18.35
C TYR A 98 34.84 5.02 -19.50
N LEU A 99 33.55 5.36 -19.42
CA LEU A 99 32.93 6.40 -20.24
C LEU A 99 33.33 7.79 -19.71
N LYS A 100 33.82 8.65 -20.59
CA LYS A 100 34.15 10.05 -20.27
C LYS A 100 33.46 10.99 -21.26
N VAL A 101 32.95 12.10 -20.77
CA VAL A 101 32.31 13.14 -21.58
C VAL A 101 32.82 14.52 -21.20
N SER A 102 32.75 15.46 -22.14
CA SER A 102 33.06 16.87 -21.92
C SER A 102 32.45 17.71 -23.03
N GLY A 103 32.27 19.02 -22.81
CA GLY A 103 31.74 19.95 -23.79
C GLY A 103 30.43 20.61 -23.35
N PRO A 104 29.78 21.40 -24.24
CA PRO A 104 28.52 22.07 -23.93
C PRO A 104 27.46 21.08 -23.42
N VAL A 105 26.79 21.40 -22.32
CA VAL A 105 25.90 20.44 -21.63
C VAL A 105 24.80 19.88 -22.54
N ASN A 106 24.20 20.71 -23.38
CA ASN A 106 23.18 20.32 -24.35
C ASN A 106 23.72 19.33 -25.40
N GLN A 107 24.97 19.49 -25.86
CA GLN A 107 25.61 18.54 -26.76
C GLN A 107 25.93 17.23 -26.06
N VAL A 108 26.43 17.29 -24.82
CA VAL A 108 26.68 16.10 -24.00
C VAL A 108 25.38 15.29 -23.81
N LEU A 109 24.29 15.95 -23.41
CA LEU A 109 22.97 15.33 -23.27
C LEU A 109 22.48 14.71 -24.59
N SER A 110 22.62 15.42 -25.70
CA SER A 110 22.22 14.91 -27.03
C SER A 110 23.01 13.68 -27.44
N ASN A 111 24.33 13.68 -27.21
CA ASN A 111 25.21 12.56 -27.49
C ASN A 111 24.87 11.34 -26.61
N LEU A 112 24.55 11.57 -25.33
CA LEU A 112 24.14 10.51 -24.42
C LEU A 112 22.80 9.88 -24.85
N LEU A 113 21.81 10.67 -25.27
CA LEU A 113 20.55 10.16 -25.83
C LEU A 113 20.77 9.31 -27.09
N ALA A 114 21.62 9.78 -28.01
CA ALA A 114 21.96 9.04 -29.22
C ALA A 114 22.64 7.71 -28.87
N ARG A 115 23.55 7.73 -27.89
CA ARG A 115 24.29 6.57 -27.41
C ARG A 115 23.39 5.49 -26.80
N ILE A 116 22.32 5.88 -26.10
CA ILE A 116 21.37 4.95 -25.46
C ILE A 116 20.12 4.64 -26.31
N GLY A 117 20.07 5.19 -27.53
CA GLY A 117 18.99 4.95 -28.48
C GLY A 117 17.65 5.54 -28.05
N LEU A 118 17.65 6.77 -27.54
CA LEU A 118 16.44 7.50 -27.11
C LEU A 118 16.23 8.84 -27.82
N SER A 119 16.97 9.11 -28.91
CA SER A 119 16.84 10.36 -29.68
C SER A 119 15.51 10.54 -30.42
N ASP A 120 14.76 9.45 -30.60
CA ASP A 120 13.42 9.48 -31.20
C ASP A 120 12.34 9.85 -30.17
N VAL A 121 12.63 9.63 -28.89
CA VAL A 121 11.70 9.93 -27.78
C VAL A 121 11.96 11.33 -27.22
N PHE A 122 13.23 11.66 -26.95
CA PHE A 122 13.60 12.90 -26.30
C PHE A 122 14.33 13.85 -27.24
N LYS A 123 13.99 15.15 -27.15
CA LYS A 123 14.75 16.25 -27.78
C LYS A 123 15.44 17.09 -26.72
N VAL A 124 16.62 17.62 -27.02
CA VAL A 124 17.39 18.40 -26.04
C VAL A 124 17.22 19.90 -26.29
N ARG A 125 16.79 20.66 -25.28
CA ARG A 125 16.79 22.12 -25.34
C ARG A 125 18.16 22.69 -24.98
N ALA A 126 18.51 23.83 -25.57
CA ALA A 126 19.76 24.53 -25.33
C ALA A 126 19.59 25.66 -24.28
N ASP A 127 18.94 25.35 -23.16
CA ASP A 127 18.59 26.35 -22.13
C ASP A 127 19.79 26.78 -21.26
N SER A 128 20.80 25.91 -21.13
CA SER A 128 22.01 26.18 -20.36
C SER A 128 23.21 26.33 -21.28
N THR A 129 24.03 27.36 -20.99
CA THR A 129 25.29 27.63 -21.68
C THR A 129 26.51 27.00 -20.99
N LYS A 130 26.30 26.28 -19.88
CA LYS A 130 27.40 25.64 -19.14
C LYS A 130 28.09 24.56 -19.97
N THR A 131 29.40 24.45 -19.77
CA THR A 131 30.24 23.41 -20.34
C THR A 131 30.61 22.42 -19.25
N ILE A 132 30.43 21.12 -19.53
CA ILE A 132 30.82 20.03 -18.65
C ILE A 132 32.34 19.82 -18.84
N PRO A 133 33.16 19.99 -17.78
CA PRO A 133 34.56 19.55 -17.80
C PRO A 133 34.60 18.03 -17.93
N THR A 134 35.78 17.45 -18.16
CA THR A 134 35.90 15.98 -18.29
C THR A 134 35.28 15.27 -17.08
N PHE A 135 34.14 14.63 -17.31
CA PHE A 135 33.41 13.87 -16.32
C PHE A 135 33.54 12.39 -16.64
N GLN A 136 33.90 11.60 -15.64
CA GLN A 136 34.00 10.14 -15.73
C GLN A 136 32.82 9.52 -15.02
N PHE A 137 32.03 8.71 -15.73
CA PHE A 137 30.95 7.95 -15.11
C PHE A 137 31.49 6.74 -14.33
N ASP A 138 30.68 6.24 -13.40
CA ASP A 138 30.89 4.88 -12.90
C ASP A 138 30.85 3.90 -14.07
N ARG A 139 31.64 2.83 -13.97
CA ARG A 139 31.87 1.91 -15.09
C ARG A 139 30.55 1.39 -15.69
N TYR A 140 29.59 1.05 -14.86
CA TYR A 140 28.24 0.70 -15.28
C TYR A 140 27.27 1.39 -14.34
N CYS A 141 26.49 2.33 -14.87
CA CYS A 141 25.43 3.01 -14.13
C CYS A 141 24.21 3.21 -15.02
N THR A 142 23.05 3.44 -14.40
CA THR A 142 21.86 3.84 -15.16
C THR A 142 22.11 5.18 -15.84
N ALA A 143 21.51 5.43 -17.00
CA ALA A 143 21.67 6.71 -17.68
C ALA A 143 21.09 7.86 -16.85
N TYR A 144 19.98 7.61 -16.16
CA TYR A 144 19.36 8.61 -15.28
C TYR A 144 20.27 9.02 -14.11
N ASP A 145 20.76 8.06 -13.32
CA ASP A 145 21.61 8.36 -12.16
C ASP A 145 22.96 8.95 -12.59
N GLY A 146 23.54 8.41 -13.67
CA GLY A 146 24.77 8.92 -14.26
C GLY A 146 24.63 10.39 -14.69
N ILE A 147 23.58 10.71 -15.47
CA ILE A 147 23.32 12.07 -15.94
C ILE A 147 23.04 13.02 -14.78
N ARG A 148 22.19 12.63 -13.82
CA ARG A 148 21.92 13.44 -12.62
C ARG A 148 23.20 13.75 -11.86
N ARG A 149 24.08 12.77 -11.66
CA ARG A 149 25.36 12.97 -10.97
C ARG A 149 26.31 13.88 -11.74
N MET A 150 26.38 13.71 -13.07
CA MET A 150 27.17 14.56 -13.95
C MET A 150 26.69 16.02 -13.86
N LEU A 151 25.38 16.25 -13.93
CA LEU A 151 24.80 17.59 -13.84
C LEU A 151 24.99 18.20 -12.45
N ALA A 152 24.72 17.43 -11.39
CA ALA A 152 24.88 17.89 -10.01
C ALA A 152 26.33 18.31 -9.69
N ALA A 153 27.32 17.56 -10.20
CA ALA A 153 28.74 17.92 -10.08
C ALA A 153 29.12 19.25 -10.77
N ASN A 154 28.20 19.84 -11.54
CA ASN A 154 28.37 21.09 -12.27
C ASN A 154 27.29 22.13 -11.89
N ASP A 155 26.65 21.98 -10.72
CA ASP A 155 25.56 22.81 -10.21
C ASP A 155 24.40 22.94 -11.23
N LEU A 156 23.98 21.81 -11.77
CA LEU A 156 22.84 21.66 -12.68
C LEU A 156 21.93 20.51 -12.24
N LYS A 157 20.64 20.61 -12.57
CA LYS A 157 19.63 19.56 -12.45
C LYS A 157 19.11 19.16 -13.84
N LEU A 158 18.67 17.91 -13.96
CA LEU A 158 18.02 17.39 -15.18
C LEU A 158 16.53 17.70 -15.10
N MET A 159 15.97 18.23 -16.18
CA MET A 159 14.56 18.59 -16.29
C MET A 159 13.94 17.96 -17.53
N PHE A 160 12.64 17.73 -17.46
CA PHE A 160 11.82 17.27 -18.58
C PHE A 160 10.61 18.17 -18.78
N GLN A 161 10.16 18.30 -20.03
CA GLN A 161 8.90 18.99 -20.29
C GLN A 161 8.27 18.43 -21.55
N GLU A 162 7.06 17.91 -21.44
CA GLU A 162 6.24 17.59 -22.60
C GLU A 162 5.62 18.89 -23.13
N VAL A 163 5.80 19.17 -24.42
CA VAL A 163 5.19 20.31 -25.13
C VAL A 163 4.90 19.89 -26.57
N ASP A 164 3.64 20.03 -26.99
CA ASP A 164 3.19 19.78 -28.37
C ASP A 164 3.59 18.39 -28.93
N GLY A 165 3.47 17.34 -28.12
CA GLY A 165 3.83 15.96 -28.46
C GLY A 165 5.33 15.67 -28.45
N THR A 166 6.15 16.61 -27.96
CA THR A 166 7.61 16.46 -27.87
C THR A 166 8.05 16.48 -26.42
N VAL A 167 8.73 15.42 -25.97
CA VAL A 167 9.34 15.39 -24.64
C VAL A 167 10.73 16.03 -24.70
N TRP A 168 10.83 17.23 -24.17
CA TRP A 168 12.08 17.96 -24.05
C TRP A 168 12.86 17.54 -22.81
N MET A 169 14.17 17.35 -22.96
CA MET A 169 15.13 17.10 -21.90
C MET A 169 16.15 18.24 -21.86
N TYR A 170 16.43 18.80 -20.69
CA TYR A 170 17.34 19.94 -20.58
C TYR A 170 17.98 20.04 -19.20
N ALA A 171 19.01 20.88 -19.09
CA ALA A 171 19.69 21.14 -17.83
C ALA A 171 19.38 22.56 -17.34
N GLN A 172 19.07 22.71 -16.06
CA GLN A 172 18.90 24.01 -15.40
C GLN A 172 19.83 24.14 -14.19
N PRO A 173 20.19 25.37 -13.76
CA PRO A 173 20.86 25.57 -12.48
C PRO A 173 20.07 24.95 -11.33
N ILE A 174 20.79 24.34 -10.37
CA ILE A 174 20.20 23.94 -9.09
C ILE A 174 19.76 25.20 -8.34
N VAL A 175 18.52 25.20 -7.84
CA VAL A 175 17.99 26.30 -7.04
C VAL A 175 18.18 25.98 -5.57
N ALA A 176 18.64 26.97 -4.79
CA ALA A 176 18.63 26.91 -3.35
C ALA A 176 17.45 27.74 -2.83
N HIS A 177 16.57 27.09 -2.06
CA HIS A 177 15.45 27.72 -1.38
C HIS A 177 15.88 27.99 0.07
N ASP A 178 16.65 29.05 0.25
CA ASP A 178 17.34 29.41 1.50
C ASP A 178 16.58 30.43 2.36
N ASP A 179 15.80 31.31 1.73
CA ASP A 179 15.11 32.44 2.40
C ASP A 179 13.59 32.47 2.12
N THR A 180 13.07 31.54 1.31
CA THR A 180 11.67 31.54 0.86
C THR A 180 10.76 30.56 1.60
N VAL A 181 11.32 29.82 2.53
CA VAL A 181 10.58 28.85 3.32
C VAL A 181 10.33 29.46 4.68
N ASP A 182 9.25 30.25 4.78
CA ASP A 182 8.62 30.48 6.09
C ASP A 182 8.49 29.12 6.78
N SER A 183 8.77 29.06 8.09
CA SER A 183 8.74 27.84 8.90
C SER A 183 7.44 27.03 8.78
N ASP A 184 6.40 27.61 8.18
CA ASP A 184 5.10 27.02 7.95
C ASP A 184 5.06 26.04 6.75
N LEU A 185 6.01 26.11 5.82
CA LEU A 185 6.03 25.28 4.61
C LEU A 185 7.01 24.10 4.66
N VAL A 186 7.92 24.08 5.63
CA VAL A 186 8.87 22.97 5.83
C VAL A 186 9.03 22.69 7.31
N ASP A 187 8.64 21.48 7.71
CA ASP A 187 9.00 20.95 9.01
C ASP A 187 10.37 20.26 8.92
N PHE A 188 11.19 20.41 9.95
CA PHE A 188 12.42 19.62 10.04
C PHE A 188 12.75 19.24 11.47
N SER A 189 13.41 18.08 11.62
CA SER A 189 14.02 17.66 12.88
C SER A 189 15.52 17.49 12.70
N ILE A 190 16.29 18.02 13.65
CA ILE A 190 17.76 17.97 13.64
C ILE A 190 18.22 17.20 14.86
N THR A 191 18.93 16.10 14.65
CA THR A 191 19.74 15.46 15.69
C THR A 191 21.18 15.88 15.52
N LYS A 192 21.89 16.17 16.62
CA LYS A 192 23.33 16.48 16.61
C LYS A 192 24.10 15.46 17.44
N ASP A 193 24.96 14.70 16.78
CA ASP A 193 25.83 13.74 17.44
C ASP A 193 27.11 14.43 17.91
N TYR A 194 27.19 14.65 19.22
CA TYR A 194 28.33 15.31 19.87
C TYR A 194 29.60 14.45 19.91
N ARG A 195 29.44 13.12 19.88
CA ARG A 195 30.57 12.18 19.82
C ARG A 195 30.22 11.03 18.88
N ARG A 196 31.04 10.86 17.84
CA ARG A 196 30.91 9.80 16.83
C ARG A 196 32.05 8.82 16.97
N THR A 197 31.87 7.62 16.42
CA THR A 197 32.97 6.70 16.16
C THR A 197 34.03 7.42 15.37
N ASN A 198 35.20 7.60 15.97
CA ASN A 198 36.31 8.36 15.39
C ASN A 198 37.60 7.54 15.34
N HIS A 199 37.54 6.26 15.69
CA HIS A 199 38.60 5.28 15.52
C HIS A 199 38.01 3.97 14.98
N MET A 200 38.49 3.51 13.82
CA MET A 200 38.13 2.22 13.25
C MET A 200 39.35 1.30 13.23
N ILE A 201 39.18 0.10 13.78
CA ILE A 201 40.16 -0.99 13.74
C ILE A 201 39.68 -2.01 12.70
N GLY A 202 40.34 -2.03 11.54
CA GLY A 202 40.08 -3.02 10.49
C GLY A 202 40.85 -4.30 10.74
N LEU A 203 40.17 -5.45 10.73
CA LEU A 203 40.75 -6.77 10.93
C LEU A 203 40.63 -7.62 9.66
N GLY A 204 41.75 -7.93 9.02
CA GLY A 204 41.82 -8.73 7.79
C GLY A 204 42.17 -10.20 8.03
N LYS A 205 42.77 -10.83 7.01
CA LYS A 205 43.28 -12.20 7.04
C LYS A 205 44.34 -12.44 8.11
N GLY A 206 44.48 -13.71 8.51
CA GLY A 206 45.49 -14.20 9.45
C GLY A 206 44.95 -14.40 10.87
N ASP A 207 45.71 -15.14 11.68
CA ASP A 207 45.29 -15.55 13.03
C ASP A 207 46.11 -14.89 14.13
N LEU A 208 45.43 -14.54 15.23
CA LEU A 208 46.04 -13.99 16.45
C LEU A 208 47.01 -12.83 16.12
N ARG A 209 48.28 -12.96 16.51
CA ARG A 209 49.33 -11.94 16.27
C ARG A 209 49.65 -11.71 14.79
N ASN A 210 49.32 -12.66 13.92
CA ASN A 210 49.57 -12.58 12.49
C ASN A 210 48.37 -12.02 11.72
N ARG A 211 47.28 -11.70 12.43
CA ARG A 211 46.11 -11.09 11.83
C ARG A 211 46.46 -9.71 11.31
N LEU A 212 46.06 -9.43 10.09
CA LEU A 212 46.22 -8.12 9.48
C LEU A 212 45.35 -7.10 10.23
N VAL A 213 45.94 -6.01 10.69
CA VAL A 213 45.23 -4.95 11.41
C VAL A 213 45.57 -3.59 10.81
N VAL A 214 44.55 -2.76 10.59
CA VAL A 214 44.70 -1.35 10.17
C VAL A 214 43.91 -0.42 11.08
N HIS A 215 44.41 0.80 11.25
CA HIS A 215 43.78 1.81 12.10
C HIS A 215 43.50 3.06 11.27
N TYR A 216 42.25 3.52 11.30
CA TYR A 216 41.84 4.81 10.77
C TYR A 216 41.18 5.64 11.86
N TYR A 217 41.34 6.94 11.75
CA TYR A 217 40.86 7.93 12.71
C TYR A 217 40.18 9.08 11.98
N ALA A 218 39.12 9.62 12.56
CA ALA A 218 38.47 10.83 12.09
C ALA A 218 38.84 12.01 12.97
N ASP A 219 39.08 13.17 12.36
CA ASP A 219 39.25 14.43 13.10
C ASP A 219 37.90 15.11 13.40
N GLY A 220 37.92 16.27 14.05
CA GLY A 220 36.71 17.01 14.41
C GLY A 220 35.87 17.49 13.21
N SER A 221 36.42 17.47 12.00
CA SER A 221 35.71 17.76 10.76
C SER A 221 35.17 16.50 10.06
N GLY A 222 35.37 15.32 10.64
CA GLY A 222 35.01 14.03 10.05
C GLY A 222 35.95 13.59 8.93
N LYS A 223 37.14 14.19 8.82
CA LYS A 223 38.14 13.77 7.82
C LYS A 223 38.87 12.54 8.32
N VAL A 224 38.79 11.45 7.56
CA VAL A 224 39.43 10.18 7.91
C VAL A 224 40.89 10.11 7.45
N SER A 225 41.78 9.74 8.37
CA SER A 225 43.22 9.56 8.15
C SER A 225 43.79 8.44 9.04
N ASN A 226 45.10 8.19 8.99
CA ASN A 226 45.77 7.26 9.91
C ASN A 226 46.36 7.96 11.15
N THR A 227 46.03 9.23 11.37
CA THR A 227 46.53 10.01 12.51
C THR A 227 45.48 10.06 13.61
N ARG A 228 45.83 9.55 14.80
CA ARG A 228 44.94 9.61 15.97
C ARG A 228 44.71 11.05 16.40
N THR A 229 43.47 11.51 16.31
CA THR A 229 43.07 12.88 16.67
C THR A 229 42.49 12.97 18.08
N PHE A 230 41.74 11.95 18.51
CA PHE A 230 41.07 11.90 19.80
C PHE A 230 41.64 10.79 20.70
N GLY A 231 41.51 10.98 22.01
CA GLY A 231 41.99 10.04 23.01
C GLY A 231 41.13 10.06 24.28
N GLY A 232 41.32 9.06 25.14
CA GLY A 232 40.60 8.98 26.41
C GLY A 232 39.08 8.94 26.21
N ARG A 233 38.35 9.79 26.93
CA ARG A 233 36.87 9.83 26.88
C ARG A 233 36.28 10.25 25.52
N ASP A 234 37.09 10.89 24.67
CA ASP A 234 36.64 11.45 23.39
C ASP A 234 37.01 10.53 22.21
N GLU A 235 37.78 9.45 22.44
CA GLU A 235 38.00 8.40 21.45
C GLU A 235 36.88 7.35 21.52
N ILE A 236 36.14 7.20 20.43
CA ILE A 236 35.13 6.15 20.28
C ILE A 236 35.62 5.20 19.19
N ALA A 237 35.97 3.99 19.61
CA ALA A 237 36.54 2.96 18.76
C ALA A 237 35.49 1.93 18.34
N ALA A 238 35.56 1.50 17.07
CA ALA A 238 34.80 0.39 16.52
C ALA A 238 35.73 -0.59 15.78
N VAL A 239 35.23 -1.80 15.55
CA VAL A 239 35.94 -2.86 14.83
C VAL A 239 35.20 -3.17 13.53
N TYR A 240 35.93 -3.25 12.43
CA TYR A 240 35.45 -3.74 11.14
C TYR A 240 36.17 -5.05 10.81
N ASP A 241 35.45 -6.16 10.89
CA ASP A 241 36.00 -7.48 10.59
C ASP A 241 35.76 -7.84 9.12
N TYR A 242 36.84 -7.87 8.34
CA TYR A 242 36.86 -8.37 6.98
C TYR A 242 37.93 -9.47 6.85
N SER A 243 37.74 -10.55 7.60
CA SER A 243 38.64 -11.69 7.74
C SER A 243 39.19 -12.32 6.44
N SER A 244 38.59 -12.07 5.27
CA SER A 244 39.09 -12.54 3.97
C SER A 244 39.84 -11.49 3.14
N ALA A 245 39.91 -10.23 3.58
CA ALA A 245 40.53 -9.15 2.83
C ALA A 245 42.06 -9.15 2.92
N GLU A 246 42.69 -8.82 1.79
CA GLU A 246 44.11 -8.46 1.70
C GLU A 246 44.33 -7.00 2.12
N LYS A 247 45.60 -6.59 2.27
CA LYS A 247 46.00 -5.27 2.80
C LYS A 247 45.28 -4.10 2.12
N ASP A 248 45.36 -4.01 0.80
CA ASP A 248 44.84 -2.85 0.05
C ASP A 248 43.31 -2.74 0.09
N GLU A 249 42.63 -3.89 0.12
CA GLU A 249 41.17 -3.94 0.22
C GLU A 249 40.73 -3.58 1.64
N LEU A 250 41.39 -4.13 2.66
CA LEU A 250 41.12 -3.80 4.05
C LEU A 250 41.33 -2.31 4.33
N ASP A 251 42.40 -1.71 3.79
CA ASP A 251 42.66 -0.27 3.91
C ASP A 251 41.52 0.57 3.33
N LYS A 252 41.10 0.28 2.10
CA LYS A 252 40.03 1.02 1.41
C LYS A 252 38.70 0.88 2.14
N GLN A 253 38.32 -0.34 2.50
CA GLN A 253 37.03 -0.61 3.14
C GLN A 253 36.98 -0.08 4.57
N THR A 254 38.05 -0.24 5.36
CA THR A 254 38.07 0.29 6.74
C THR A 254 37.97 1.82 6.74
N LYS A 255 38.69 2.49 5.84
CA LYS A 255 38.58 3.95 5.65
C LYS A 255 37.15 4.36 5.28
N LYS A 256 36.55 3.66 4.31
CA LYS A 256 35.18 3.92 3.86
C LYS A 256 34.18 3.74 5.00
N GLN A 257 34.23 2.63 5.73
CA GLN A 257 33.36 2.36 6.88
C GLN A 257 33.46 3.46 7.94
N LEU A 258 34.68 3.92 8.28
CA LEU A 258 34.81 5.03 9.21
C LEU A 258 34.26 6.33 8.63
N GLN A 259 34.47 6.59 7.34
CA GLN A 259 33.96 7.77 6.64
C GLN A 259 32.43 7.81 6.63
N ASP A 260 31.79 6.67 6.40
CA ASP A 260 30.34 6.51 6.39
C ASP A 260 29.74 6.78 7.79
N LEU A 261 30.50 6.51 8.86
CA LEU A 261 30.11 6.82 10.25
C LEU A 261 30.36 8.28 10.68
N GLN A 262 30.93 9.13 9.81
CA GLN A 262 31.16 10.54 10.16
C GLN A 262 29.93 11.43 9.97
N GLY A 263 28.77 10.87 9.60
CA GLY A 263 27.48 11.56 9.59
C GLY A 263 27.23 12.27 10.92
N ALA A 264 26.75 13.50 10.86
CA ALA A 264 26.84 14.41 12.01
C ALA A 264 25.68 14.39 12.98
N GLY A 265 24.74 13.49 12.75
CA GLY A 265 23.37 13.62 13.16
C GLY A 265 22.44 13.22 12.02
N ALA A 266 21.14 13.28 12.31
CA ALA A 266 20.08 13.03 11.35
C ALA A 266 19.33 14.32 11.08
N VAL A 267 18.94 14.49 9.83
CA VAL A 267 18.01 15.54 9.43
C VAL A 267 16.83 14.84 8.80
N ASP A 268 15.66 15.06 9.36
CA ASP A 268 14.38 14.75 8.72
C ASP A 268 13.78 16.07 8.24
N VAL A 269 13.38 16.14 6.98
CA VAL A 269 12.75 17.33 6.41
C VAL A 269 11.46 16.90 5.71
N THR A 270 10.36 17.54 6.06
CA THR A 270 9.06 17.35 5.42
C THR A 270 8.70 18.65 4.70
N VAL A 271 8.48 18.57 3.40
CA VAL A 271 8.07 19.70 2.57
C VAL A 271 6.55 19.66 2.40
N HIS A 272 5.86 20.73 2.80
CA HIS A 272 4.41 20.87 2.66
C HIS A 272 4.01 21.46 1.30
N ASP A 273 2.73 21.33 0.97
CA ASP A 273 2.13 21.86 -0.26
C ASP A 273 2.38 23.38 -0.40
N GLY A 274 2.59 23.83 -1.64
CA GLY A 274 2.80 25.25 -1.97
C GLY A 274 4.21 25.60 -2.45
N LEU A 275 5.16 24.66 -2.35
CA LEU A 275 6.49 24.77 -2.93
C LEU A 275 6.58 24.03 -4.27
N SER A 276 7.10 24.72 -5.29
CA SER A 276 7.44 24.13 -6.58
C SER A 276 8.93 23.81 -6.59
N LEU A 277 9.28 22.57 -6.28
CA LEU A 277 10.66 22.09 -6.23
C LEU A 277 10.89 21.07 -7.34
N ASP A 278 12.14 20.93 -7.75
CA ASP A 278 12.55 19.87 -8.68
C ASP A 278 13.62 18.99 -8.06
N VAL A 279 13.70 17.77 -8.57
CA VAL A 279 14.70 16.79 -8.13
C VAL A 279 16.11 17.35 -8.36
N GLY A 280 16.88 17.49 -7.27
CA GLY A 280 18.21 18.08 -7.25
C GLY A 280 18.28 19.50 -6.67
N ASP A 281 17.15 20.18 -6.47
CA ASP A 281 17.11 21.45 -5.75
C ASP A 281 17.49 21.28 -4.28
N ARG A 282 17.88 22.38 -3.64
CA ARG A 282 18.27 22.45 -2.24
C ARG A 282 17.22 23.21 -1.45
N VAL A 283 16.80 22.65 -0.33
CA VAL A 283 15.89 23.28 0.62
C VAL A 283 16.66 23.50 1.92
N ALA A 284 16.63 24.71 2.47
CA ALA A 284 17.27 24.99 3.75
C ALA A 284 16.24 25.30 4.84
N GLY A 285 16.55 24.85 6.06
CA GLY A 285 15.81 25.19 7.27
C GLY A 285 16.77 25.73 8.32
N CYS A 286 16.33 26.72 9.10
CA CYS A 286 17.11 27.33 10.18
C CYS A 286 16.38 27.14 11.51
N ASP A 287 17.02 26.47 12.47
CA ASP A 287 16.55 26.47 13.84
C ASP A 287 17.06 27.72 14.55
N HIS A 288 16.14 28.63 14.87
CA HIS A 288 16.43 29.89 15.54
C HIS A 288 16.89 29.70 17.00
N VAL A 289 16.61 28.56 17.62
CA VAL A 289 17.02 28.28 19.01
C VAL A 289 18.48 27.86 19.07
N THR A 290 18.89 26.91 18.23
CA THR A 290 20.28 26.42 18.19
C THR A 290 21.18 27.18 17.24
N GLY A 291 20.61 28.00 16.34
CA GLY A 291 21.33 28.67 15.26
C GLY A 291 21.83 27.72 14.16
N LEU A 292 21.30 26.49 14.12
CA LEU A 292 21.70 25.49 13.15
C LEU A 292 20.96 25.67 11.83
N THR A 293 21.71 25.77 10.74
CA THR A 293 21.17 25.68 9.39
C THR A 293 21.33 24.28 8.85
N VAL A 294 20.27 23.75 8.29
CA VAL A 294 20.23 22.49 7.57
C VAL A 294 19.98 22.79 6.11
N THR A 295 20.62 22.05 5.22
CA THR A 295 20.31 22.03 3.80
C THR A 295 20.08 20.58 3.37
N ALA A 296 18.91 20.31 2.82
CA ALA A 296 18.53 19.01 2.24
C ALA A 296 18.40 19.14 0.72
N ILE A 297 18.61 18.04 0.01
CA ILE A 297 18.45 17.96 -1.44
C ILE A 297 17.16 17.22 -1.76
N VAL A 298 16.41 17.69 -2.75
CA VAL A 298 15.21 16.99 -3.25
C VAL A 298 15.66 15.74 -3.99
N LEU A 299 15.38 14.58 -3.40
CA LEU A 299 15.80 13.28 -3.91
C LEU A 299 14.76 12.66 -4.82
N LYS A 300 13.48 12.81 -4.47
CA LYS A 300 12.32 12.29 -5.20
C LYS A 300 11.19 13.32 -5.24
N LYS A 301 10.45 13.32 -6.34
CA LYS A 301 9.20 14.06 -6.53
C LYS A 301 8.11 13.04 -6.86
N ILE A 302 6.98 13.15 -6.18
CA ILE A 302 5.81 12.28 -6.32
C ILE A 302 4.64 13.18 -6.71
N VAL A 303 3.97 12.86 -7.80
CA VAL A 303 2.84 13.60 -8.31
C VAL A 303 1.63 12.69 -8.37
N LYS A 304 0.53 13.13 -7.74
CA LYS A 304 -0.75 12.44 -7.82
C LYS A 304 -1.78 13.30 -8.53
N LEU A 305 -2.60 12.68 -9.38
CA LEU A 305 -3.75 13.31 -10.02
C LEU A 305 -4.99 12.52 -9.65
N SER A 306 -6.02 13.17 -9.12
CA SER A 306 -7.31 12.54 -8.85
C SER A 306 -8.45 13.50 -9.18
N GLY A 307 -9.31 13.13 -10.13
CA GLY A 307 -10.45 13.96 -10.50
C GLY A 307 -10.06 15.37 -10.97
N GLY A 308 -8.92 15.48 -11.66
CA GLY A 308 -8.37 16.76 -12.14
C GLY A 308 -7.69 17.62 -11.06
N LEU A 309 -7.53 17.12 -9.83
CA LEU A 309 -6.77 17.76 -8.76
C LEU A 309 -5.37 17.15 -8.69
N LEU A 310 -4.36 18.00 -8.89
CA LEU A 310 -2.96 17.64 -8.84
C LEU A 310 -2.39 17.92 -7.43
N SER A 311 -1.71 16.95 -6.83
CA SER A 311 -0.90 17.12 -5.62
C SER A 311 0.54 16.69 -5.88
N VAL A 312 1.48 17.36 -5.21
CA VAL A 312 2.91 17.10 -5.37
C VAL A 312 3.54 16.98 -4.00
N SER A 313 4.25 15.89 -3.74
CA SER A 313 5.05 15.71 -2.54
C SER A 313 6.50 15.38 -2.89
N TYR A 314 7.38 15.54 -1.92
CA TYR A 314 8.83 15.41 -2.11
C TYR A 314 9.43 14.53 -1.04
N GLU A 315 10.37 13.68 -1.44
CA GLU A 315 11.33 13.09 -0.50
C GLU A 315 12.64 13.86 -0.62
N VAL A 316 13.10 14.37 0.50
CA VAL A 316 14.33 15.15 0.61
C VAL A 316 15.31 14.42 1.52
N GLY A 317 16.60 14.61 1.29
CA GLY A 317 17.63 13.97 2.09
C GLY A 317 19.03 14.44 1.73
N ASP A 318 20.03 13.75 2.26
CA ASP A 318 21.42 14.06 1.99
C ASP A 318 21.90 13.33 0.73
N ALA A 319 22.35 14.07 -0.30
CA ALA A 319 22.95 13.46 -1.47
C ALA A 319 24.35 12.96 -1.09
N ALA A 320 24.46 11.67 -0.75
CA ALA A 320 25.70 10.90 -0.66
C ALA A 320 26.97 11.75 -0.42
N SER A 321 27.32 11.99 0.86
CA SER A 321 28.49 12.75 1.33
C SER A 321 28.39 14.29 1.35
N SER A 322 27.33 14.87 1.93
CA SER A 322 27.42 16.24 2.45
C SER A 322 27.80 16.23 3.92
N LYS A 323 28.93 16.86 4.22
CA LYS A 323 29.26 17.32 5.56
C LYS A 323 28.08 18.13 6.09
N THR A 324 27.51 17.73 7.22
CA THR A 324 26.79 18.67 8.07
C THR A 324 27.82 19.66 8.61
N GLU A 325 28.00 20.77 7.92
CA GLU A 325 28.80 21.88 8.45
C GLU A 325 27.96 22.60 9.48
N TYR A 326 28.24 22.31 10.75
CA TYR A 326 27.73 23.11 11.87
C TYR A 326 28.40 24.48 11.83
N SER A 327 27.81 25.42 11.09
CA SER A 327 28.18 26.83 11.22
C SER A 327 27.46 27.39 12.44
N ASN A 328 28.21 27.66 13.52
CA ASN A 328 27.72 28.61 14.52
C ASN A 328 27.73 29.98 13.85
N TYR A 329 26.56 30.59 13.69
CA TYR A 329 26.49 32.03 13.41
C TYR A 329 27.18 32.77 14.55
N THR A 330 28.46 33.09 14.35
CA THR A 330 29.21 33.97 15.22
C THR A 330 29.14 35.33 14.55
N SER A 331 28.30 36.20 15.09
CA SER A 331 28.31 37.63 14.77
C SER A 331 29.67 38.20 15.20
N SER A 332 30.66 38.03 14.34
CA SER A 332 31.97 38.64 14.47
C SER A 332 31.87 40.07 13.97
N SER A 333 31.51 40.96 14.89
CA SER A 333 31.80 42.38 14.77
C SER A 333 33.32 42.55 14.73
N SER A 334 33.87 42.60 13.52
CA SER A 334 35.27 42.94 13.29
C SER A 334 35.46 44.44 13.50
N SER A 335 35.81 44.82 14.72
CA SER A 335 36.38 46.14 15.02
C SER A 335 37.80 46.21 14.45
N SER A 336 37.91 46.59 13.18
CA SER A 336 39.18 47.03 12.63
C SER A 336 39.44 48.48 13.08
N SER A 337 40.34 48.61 14.06
CA SER A 337 40.98 49.90 14.37
C SER A 337 41.97 50.22 13.26
N SER A 338 41.46 50.78 12.15
CA SER A 338 42.30 51.45 11.16
C SER A 338 42.28 52.95 11.43
N GLY A 339 43.41 53.47 11.91
CA GLY A 339 43.64 54.89 11.98
C GLY A 339 43.70 55.46 10.56
N SER A 340 42.68 56.23 10.17
CA SER A 340 42.84 57.22 9.11
C SER A 340 41.83 58.34 9.25
N ALA A 341 42.34 59.54 8.99
CA ALA A 341 41.73 60.82 9.25
C ALA A 341 40.49 61.09 8.38
N GLY A 342 39.52 61.80 8.97
CA GLY A 342 38.65 62.74 8.27
C GLY A 342 37.66 62.16 7.27
N GLY A 343 36.53 61.64 7.77
CA GLY A 343 35.36 61.34 6.94
C GLY A 343 34.19 60.87 7.80
N GLY A 344 33.38 61.80 8.30
CA GLY A 344 32.18 61.46 9.07
C GLY A 344 31.12 60.82 8.18
N VAL A 345 30.77 59.56 8.44
CA VAL A 345 29.63 58.89 7.80
C VAL A 345 28.35 59.36 8.51
N SER A 346 27.43 60.02 7.80
CA SER A 346 26.12 60.36 8.35
C SER A 346 25.18 59.15 8.25
N LEU A 347 24.77 58.60 9.38
CA LEU A 347 23.73 57.58 9.45
C LEU A 347 22.38 58.27 9.56
N THR A 348 21.49 58.04 8.60
CA THR A 348 20.10 58.52 8.66
C THR A 348 19.22 57.41 9.22
N ALA A 349 18.51 57.69 10.32
CA ALA A 349 17.60 56.72 10.90
C ALA A 349 16.33 56.60 10.03
N GLY A 350 15.96 55.36 9.69
CA GLY A 350 14.68 55.07 9.03
C GLY A 350 13.48 55.17 9.99
N ARG A 351 12.27 54.93 9.50
CA ARG A 351 11.07 54.81 10.36
C ARG A 351 11.31 53.76 11.45
N GLY A 352 10.97 54.09 12.70
CA GLY A 352 11.15 53.19 13.85
C GLY A 352 12.57 53.12 14.40
N LEU A 353 13.51 53.92 13.89
CA LEU A 353 14.88 54.01 14.42
C LEU A 353 15.15 55.43 14.92
N SER A 354 15.80 55.55 16.08
CA SER A 354 16.34 56.81 16.59
C SER A 354 17.84 56.65 16.88
N ILE A 355 18.64 57.63 16.44
CA ILE A 355 20.09 57.65 16.66
C ILE A 355 20.39 58.83 17.56
N SER A 356 20.82 58.57 18.80
CA SER A 356 21.19 59.61 19.75
C SER A 356 22.40 59.18 20.59
N GLY A 357 23.35 60.09 20.79
CA GLY A 357 24.51 59.85 21.66
C GLY A 357 25.45 58.71 21.23
N GLY A 358 25.43 58.29 19.96
CA GLY A 358 26.19 57.13 19.48
C GLY A 358 25.48 55.78 19.68
N THR A 359 24.24 55.79 20.17
CA THR A 359 23.39 54.61 20.36
C THR A 359 22.27 54.61 19.32
N ILE A 360 22.01 53.45 18.72
CA ILE A 360 20.87 53.22 17.83
C ILE A 360 19.78 52.54 18.65
N ASN A 361 18.63 53.19 18.77
CA ASN A 361 17.44 52.63 19.40
C ASN A 361 16.41 52.28 18.32
N ALA A 362 15.72 51.16 18.49
CA ALA A 362 14.56 50.81 17.69
C ALA A 362 13.29 51.01 18.53
N GLU A 363 12.36 51.80 18.02
CA GLU A 363 11.03 52.02 18.59
C GLU A 363 10.01 51.37 17.66
N VAL A 364 9.30 50.36 18.18
CA VAL A 364 8.19 49.70 17.48
C VAL A 364 6.90 50.22 18.07
N ALA A 365 6.13 50.97 17.28
CA ALA A 365 4.82 51.46 17.70
C ALA A 365 3.77 50.36 17.55
N SER A 366 2.65 50.48 18.28
CA SER A 366 1.56 49.51 18.17
C SER A 366 0.98 49.45 16.75
N GLU A 367 1.00 50.57 16.01
CA GLU A 367 0.57 50.60 14.61
C GLU A 367 1.47 49.78 13.68
N ASP A 368 2.76 49.64 14.00
CA ASP A 368 3.70 48.82 13.22
C ASP A 368 3.42 47.30 13.41
N LEU A 369 2.60 46.93 14.40
CA LEU A 369 2.20 45.54 14.70
C LEU A 369 0.77 45.20 14.21
N ASP A 370 0.04 46.15 13.63
CA ASP A 370 -1.36 45.94 13.25
C ASP A 370 -1.53 44.93 12.12
N SER A 371 -0.60 44.89 11.15
CA SER A 371 -0.62 43.90 10.07
C SER A 371 -0.41 42.47 10.59
N VAL A 372 0.52 42.32 11.55
CA VAL A 372 0.80 41.05 12.23
C VAL A 372 -0.43 40.61 13.02
N ARG A 373 -1.07 41.53 13.72
CA ARG A 373 -2.30 41.26 14.47
C ARG A 373 -3.46 40.85 13.55
N GLN A 374 -3.66 41.52 12.42
CA GLN A 374 -4.68 41.16 11.44
C GLN A 374 -4.43 39.77 10.84
N THR A 375 -3.17 39.45 10.58
CA THR A 375 -2.75 38.13 10.08
C THR A 375 -3.03 37.06 11.14
N ALA A 376 -2.67 37.30 12.40
CA ALA A 376 -2.95 36.39 13.51
C ALA A 376 -4.45 36.18 13.75
N GLU A 377 -5.26 37.24 13.68
CA GLU A 377 -6.72 37.14 13.80
C GLU A 377 -7.34 36.36 12.63
N SER A 378 -6.80 36.51 11.41
CA SER A 378 -7.24 35.75 10.24
C SER A 378 -6.85 34.28 10.34
N ALA A 379 -5.62 33.98 10.76
CA ALA A 379 -5.16 32.62 11.03
C ALA A 379 -6.04 31.93 12.10
N ASN A 380 -6.40 32.65 13.17
CA ASN A 380 -7.25 32.11 14.22
C ASN A 380 -8.69 31.82 13.73
N ARG A 381 -9.24 32.65 12.83
CA ARG A 381 -10.53 32.37 12.17
C ARG A 381 -10.46 31.13 11.28
N THR A 382 -9.40 31.00 10.50
CA THR A 382 -9.17 29.83 9.64
C THR A 382 -9.01 28.55 10.46
N ALA A 383 -8.20 28.59 11.52
CA ALA A 383 -8.01 27.47 12.45
C ALA A 383 -9.33 27.07 13.14
N SER A 384 -10.14 28.06 13.55
CA SER A 384 -11.49 27.82 14.09
C SER A 384 -12.42 27.18 13.06
N GLY A 385 -12.31 27.57 11.78
CA GLY A 385 -13.04 26.96 10.67
C GLY A 385 -12.67 25.50 10.44
N PHE A 386 -11.38 25.17 10.47
CA PHE A 386 -10.91 23.79 10.37
C PHE A 386 -11.32 22.94 11.58
N ALA A 387 -11.22 23.47 12.80
CA ALA A 387 -11.70 22.77 14.00
C ALA A 387 -13.20 22.43 13.90
N ALA A 388 -14.01 23.34 13.36
CA ALA A 388 -15.43 23.09 13.11
C ALA A 388 -15.67 22.04 12.01
N GLN A 389 -14.87 22.04 10.93
CA GLN A 389 -14.93 21.02 9.89
C GLN A 389 -14.52 19.63 10.41
N ILE A 390 -13.46 19.55 11.22
CA ILE A 390 -13.03 18.31 11.88
C ILE A 390 -14.13 17.79 12.80
N GLY A 391 -14.79 18.66 13.56
CA GLY A 391 -15.96 18.29 14.36
C GLY A 391 -17.08 17.66 13.53
N LYS A 392 -17.39 18.23 12.36
CA LYS A 392 -18.39 17.67 11.42
C LYS A 392 -17.94 16.35 10.80
N ALA A 393 -16.66 16.24 10.45
CA ALA A 393 -16.10 15.01 9.90
C ALA A 393 -16.15 13.86 10.92
N ASN A 394 -15.80 14.14 12.19
CA ASN A 394 -15.90 13.18 13.28
C ASN A 394 -17.36 12.74 13.52
N GLN A 395 -18.31 13.68 13.50
CA GLN A 395 -19.74 13.34 13.60
C GLN A 395 -20.19 12.44 12.43
N THR A 396 -19.76 12.76 11.21
CA THR A 396 -20.09 11.96 10.02
C THR A 396 -19.50 10.55 10.11
N ALA A 397 -18.29 10.41 10.68
CA ALA A 397 -17.67 9.12 10.91
C ALA A 397 -18.40 8.29 11.97
N GLU A 398 -18.85 8.91 13.07
CA GLU A 398 -19.69 8.27 14.08
C GLU A 398 -21.03 7.81 13.50
N ASP A 399 -21.68 8.67 12.71
CA ASP A 399 -22.94 8.34 12.04
C ASP A 399 -22.77 7.18 11.05
N ALA A 400 -21.69 7.18 10.26
CA ALA A 400 -21.36 6.09 9.34
C ALA A 400 -21.12 4.76 10.08
N LYS A 401 -20.43 4.81 11.23
CA LYS A 401 -20.22 3.64 12.09
C LYS A 401 -21.56 3.10 12.63
N ASN A 402 -22.43 3.98 13.12
CA ASN A 402 -23.76 3.58 13.61
C ASN A 402 -24.60 2.93 12.51
N VAL A 403 -24.55 3.46 11.28
CA VAL A 403 -25.22 2.86 10.11
C VAL A 403 -24.62 1.48 9.79
N ALA A 404 -23.30 1.34 9.82
CA ALA A 404 -22.64 0.06 9.58
C ALA A 404 -22.99 -0.99 10.64
N ASP A 405 -23.03 -0.61 11.92
CA ASP A 405 -23.42 -1.49 13.02
C ASP A 405 -24.90 -1.92 12.89
N ALA A 406 -25.79 -1.00 12.49
CA ALA A 406 -27.18 -1.32 12.20
C ALA A 406 -27.30 -2.29 11.01
N ALA A 407 -26.57 -2.05 9.92
CA ALA A 407 -26.55 -2.93 8.76
C ALA A 407 -26.04 -4.33 9.11
N LYS A 408 -25.00 -4.43 9.94
CA LYS A 408 -24.48 -5.70 10.46
C LYS A 408 -25.51 -6.45 11.29
N SER A 409 -26.24 -5.76 12.18
CA SER A 409 -27.31 -6.36 12.99
C SER A 409 -28.43 -6.94 12.12
N VAL A 410 -28.80 -6.23 11.04
CA VAL A 410 -29.78 -6.71 10.05
C VAL A 410 -29.24 -7.95 9.32
N ALA A 411 -27.97 -7.94 8.90
CA ALA A 411 -27.34 -9.07 8.22
C ALA A 411 -27.23 -10.32 9.12
N ASP A 412 -26.87 -10.15 10.39
CA ASP A 412 -26.78 -11.23 11.36
C ASP A 412 -28.17 -11.82 11.66
N SER A 413 -29.20 -10.96 11.76
CA SER A 413 -30.59 -11.38 11.93
C SER A 413 -31.10 -12.16 10.71
N ALA A 414 -30.77 -11.70 9.50
CA ALA A 414 -31.11 -12.42 8.27
C ALA A 414 -30.41 -13.78 8.21
N LYS A 415 -29.13 -13.86 8.60
CA LYS A 415 -28.37 -15.11 8.66
C LYS A 415 -28.94 -16.11 9.65
N SER A 416 -29.41 -15.65 10.82
CA SER A 416 -30.06 -16.53 11.81
C SER A 416 -31.42 -17.07 11.33
N GLY A 417 -32.10 -16.35 10.41
CA GLY A 417 -33.37 -16.80 9.82
C GLY A 417 -33.20 -17.68 8.57
N MET A 418 -31.98 -17.82 8.06
CA MET A 418 -31.70 -18.62 6.87
C MET A 418 -31.27 -20.04 7.24
N MET A 419 -31.77 -20.99 6.47
CA MET A 419 -31.35 -22.39 6.53
C MET A 419 -29.83 -22.49 6.33
N THR A 420 -29.13 -23.08 7.29
CA THR A 420 -27.68 -23.26 7.22
C THR A 420 -27.30 -24.25 6.11
N ASP A 421 -26.07 -24.19 5.62
CA ASP A 421 -25.59 -25.12 4.58
C ASP A 421 -25.61 -26.59 5.04
N PHE A 422 -25.45 -26.81 6.35
CA PHE A 422 -25.57 -28.14 6.95
C PHE A 422 -27.01 -28.65 6.93
N GLU A 423 -27.97 -27.82 7.33
CA GLU A 423 -29.39 -28.18 7.24
C GLU A 423 -29.81 -28.36 5.78
N ARG A 424 -29.35 -27.48 4.87
CA ARG A 424 -29.62 -27.55 3.44
C ARG A 424 -29.10 -28.85 2.85
N SER A 425 -27.89 -29.26 3.22
CA SER A 425 -27.30 -30.55 2.81
C SER A 425 -28.07 -31.74 3.37
N LYS A 426 -28.57 -31.67 4.61
CA LYS A 426 -29.44 -32.71 5.17
C LYS A 426 -30.77 -32.83 4.45
N LEU A 427 -31.38 -31.72 4.02
CA LEU A 427 -32.65 -31.74 3.29
C LEU A 427 -32.50 -31.97 1.78
N ALA A 428 -31.33 -31.69 1.19
CA ALA A 428 -31.08 -31.86 -0.24
C ALA A 428 -31.25 -33.31 -0.71
N SER A 429 -31.05 -34.29 0.17
CA SER A 429 -31.24 -35.71 -0.10
C SER A 429 -32.66 -36.23 0.15
N VAL A 430 -33.59 -35.37 0.56
CA VAL A 430 -34.99 -35.74 0.81
C VAL A 430 -35.83 -35.37 -0.40
N GLU A 431 -36.32 -36.37 -1.15
CA GLU A 431 -37.20 -36.12 -2.29
C GLU A 431 -38.46 -35.37 -1.89
N ARG A 432 -38.97 -34.55 -2.82
CA ARG A 432 -40.15 -33.70 -2.59
C ARG A 432 -41.37 -34.58 -2.26
N GLY A 433 -41.83 -34.54 -1.01
CA GLY A 433 -42.96 -35.35 -0.54
C GLY A 433 -42.59 -36.64 0.19
N ALA A 434 -41.31 -36.87 0.53
CA ALA A 434 -40.88 -38.07 1.26
C ALA A 434 -41.58 -38.29 2.62
N ASN A 435 -42.09 -37.23 3.26
CA ASN A 435 -42.88 -37.32 4.50
C ASN A 435 -44.37 -37.64 4.27
N ALA A 436 -44.82 -37.72 3.01
CA ALA A 436 -46.17 -38.14 2.66
C ALA A 436 -46.23 -39.67 2.51
N TYR A 437 -46.12 -40.39 3.62
CA TYR A 437 -46.28 -41.84 3.63
C TYR A 437 -47.76 -42.22 3.74
N THR A 438 -48.36 -42.64 2.64
CA THR A 438 -49.69 -43.29 2.64
C THR A 438 -49.48 -44.80 2.58
N LEU A 439 -49.88 -45.52 3.63
CA LEU A 439 -49.88 -46.99 3.65
C LEU A 439 -50.73 -47.52 2.47
N PRO A 440 -50.15 -48.25 1.50
CA PRO A 440 -50.92 -48.79 0.39
C PRO A 440 -51.91 -49.84 0.90
N LYS A 441 -53.03 -50.02 0.20
CA LYS A 441 -54.00 -51.09 0.54
C LYS A 441 -53.36 -52.44 0.21
N ALA A 442 -53.35 -53.36 1.18
CA ALA A 442 -52.83 -54.70 0.95
C ALA A 442 -53.60 -55.42 -0.17
N SER A 443 -52.87 -56.14 -1.02
CA SER A 443 -53.41 -57.05 -2.04
C SER A 443 -52.55 -58.32 -2.12
N THR A 444 -52.86 -59.23 -3.05
CA THR A 444 -52.07 -60.44 -3.29
C THR A 444 -50.63 -60.15 -3.72
N ASP A 445 -50.41 -59.00 -4.36
CA ASP A 445 -49.14 -58.67 -5.01
C ASP A 445 -48.48 -57.41 -4.42
N VAL A 446 -49.15 -56.72 -3.49
CA VAL A 446 -48.66 -55.50 -2.85
C VAL A 446 -48.76 -55.61 -1.33
N LEU A 447 -47.60 -55.58 -0.67
CA LEU A 447 -47.51 -55.45 0.78
C LEU A 447 -48.03 -54.07 1.21
N GLY A 448 -49.09 -54.06 2.01
CA GLY A 448 -49.79 -52.85 2.41
C GLY A 448 -50.47 -52.97 3.77
N GLY A 449 -51.07 -51.88 4.24
CA GLY A 449 -51.85 -51.88 5.47
C GLY A 449 -53.14 -52.69 5.34
N VAL A 450 -53.48 -53.45 6.37
CA VAL A 450 -54.77 -54.13 6.54
C VAL A 450 -55.54 -53.44 7.65
N LYS A 451 -56.81 -53.10 7.40
CA LYS A 451 -57.69 -52.53 8.42
C LYS A 451 -58.52 -53.64 9.04
N VAL A 452 -58.58 -53.70 10.37
CA VAL A 452 -59.52 -54.58 11.07
C VAL A 452 -60.96 -54.16 10.74
N ASP A 453 -61.81 -55.13 10.42
CA ASP A 453 -63.21 -54.88 10.08
C ASP A 453 -64.13 -54.90 11.32
N GLY A 454 -63.61 -55.39 12.45
CA GLY A 454 -64.34 -55.49 13.71
C GLY A 454 -65.27 -56.70 13.80
N SER A 455 -65.25 -57.60 12.81
CA SER A 455 -66.12 -58.79 12.77
C SER A 455 -65.37 -60.07 12.39
N THR A 456 -64.68 -60.11 11.26
CA THR A 456 -63.89 -61.28 10.82
C THR A 456 -62.41 -61.17 11.21
N ILE A 457 -61.90 -59.96 11.37
CA ILE A 457 -60.57 -59.68 11.93
C ILE A 457 -60.73 -58.59 12.99
N VAL A 458 -60.40 -58.94 14.24
CA VAL A 458 -60.50 -58.05 15.41
C VAL A 458 -59.14 -57.85 16.05
N SER A 459 -58.94 -56.71 16.72
CA SER A 459 -57.74 -56.41 17.48
C SER A 459 -58.11 -56.07 18.92
N VAL A 460 -57.51 -56.76 19.89
CA VAL A 460 -57.64 -56.47 21.33
C VAL A 460 -56.24 -56.36 21.90
N ASP A 461 -55.92 -55.22 22.53
CA ASP A 461 -54.63 -54.91 23.15
C ASP A 461 -53.38 -55.23 22.28
N GLY A 462 -53.47 -54.93 20.98
CA GLY A 462 -52.34 -55.05 20.05
C GLY A 462 -52.12 -56.44 19.45
N VAL A 463 -52.99 -57.42 19.73
CA VAL A 463 -52.98 -58.75 19.10
C VAL A 463 -54.10 -58.85 18.07
N ILE A 464 -53.77 -59.32 16.86
CA ILE A 464 -54.74 -59.56 15.78
C ILE A 464 -55.30 -60.99 15.90
N SER A 465 -56.62 -61.11 15.94
CA SER A 465 -57.35 -62.39 15.92
C SER A 465 -58.32 -62.45 14.74
N ALA A 466 -58.31 -63.55 14.01
CA ALA A 466 -59.25 -63.80 12.91
C ALA A 466 -60.36 -64.77 13.36
N HIS A 467 -61.62 -64.36 13.17
CA HIS A 467 -62.82 -65.16 13.40
C HIS A 467 -63.33 -65.67 12.05
N VAL A 468 -63.55 -66.99 11.93
CA VAL A 468 -64.14 -67.58 10.73
C VAL A 468 -65.66 -67.33 10.80
N GLY A 469 -66.16 -66.41 9.96
CA GLY A 469 -67.59 -66.09 9.89
C GLY A 469 -68.47 -67.28 9.46
N ASP A 470 -69.75 -67.22 9.81
CA ASP A 470 -70.87 -68.20 9.69
C ASP A 470 -71.17 -68.80 8.28
N GLY A 471 -70.15 -69.11 7.49
CA GLY A 471 -70.23 -69.74 6.17
C GLY A 471 -69.52 -71.09 6.14
N ALA A 472 -70.14 -72.10 6.75
CA ALA A 472 -69.90 -73.53 6.49
C ALA A 472 -68.43 -74.04 6.46
N SER A 473 -67.73 -74.05 7.60
CA SER A 473 -66.78 -75.13 7.96
C SER A 473 -66.28 -74.98 9.40
N GLY A 474 -67.07 -75.47 10.34
CA GLY A 474 -66.67 -75.56 11.75
C GLY A 474 -67.70 -76.24 12.65
N LYS A 475 -68.66 -76.98 12.10
CA LYS A 475 -69.61 -77.75 12.91
C LYS A 475 -68.83 -78.85 13.63
N ALA A 476 -68.97 -78.92 14.96
CA ALA A 476 -68.35 -79.95 15.77
C ALA A 476 -68.73 -81.35 15.22
N VAL A 477 -67.75 -82.11 14.76
CA VAL A 477 -67.98 -83.45 14.19
C VAL A 477 -67.93 -84.46 15.32
N PHE A 478 -69.09 -85.02 15.70
CA PHE A 478 -69.16 -86.08 16.71
C PHE A 478 -68.73 -87.43 16.12
N PRO A 479 -67.94 -88.28 16.82
CA PRO A 479 -67.62 -89.61 16.31
C PRO A 479 -68.86 -90.52 16.21
N VAL A 480 -68.84 -91.50 15.32
CA VAL A 480 -69.87 -92.57 15.25
C VAL A 480 -69.84 -93.39 16.56
N GLY A 481 -71.01 -93.66 17.13
CA GLY A 481 -71.20 -94.26 18.46
C GLY A 481 -71.37 -93.23 19.60
N TYR A 482 -71.21 -91.93 19.32
CA TYR A 482 -71.40 -90.89 20.34
C TYR A 482 -72.89 -90.68 20.63
N VAL A 483 -73.25 -90.67 21.93
CA VAL A 483 -74.64 -90.52 22.38
C VAL A 483 -74.87 -89.12 22.93
N VAL A 484 -75.85 -88.41 22.35
CA VAL A 484 -76.32 -87.10 22.80
C VAL A 484 -77.69 -87.27 23.44
N MET A 485 -77.91 -86.65 24.60
CA MET A 485 -79.22 -86.57 25.24
C MET A 485 -79.77 -85.16 25.11
N ASN A 486 -80.98 -85.00 24.59
CA ASN A 486 -81.68 -83.72 24.60
C ASN A 486 -83.11 -83.86 25.16
N THR A 487 -83.62 -82.78 25.73
CA THR A 487 -84.97 -82.70 26.29
C THR A 487 -86.03 -82.40 25.24
N THR A 488 -85.63 -81.98 24.04
CA THR A 488 -86.54 -81.51 22.97
C THR A 488 -87.05 -82.64 22.08
N GLY A 489 -86.34 -83.77 22.01
CA GLY A 489 -86.67 -84.88 21.12
C GLY A 489 -86.28 -84.67 19.65
N VAL A 490 -85.63 -83.55 19.32
CA VAL A 490 -85.20 -83.24 17.95
C VAL A 490 -83.96 -84.06 17.59
N ASP A 491 -83.94 -84.64 16.39
CA ASP A 491 -82.80 -85.42 15.89
C ASP A 491 -81.55 -84.50 15.74
N PRO A 492 -80.38 -84.86 16.30
CA PRO A 492 -79.18 -84.01 16.23
C PRO A 492 -78.65 -83.77 14.81
N SER A 493 -79.08 -84.53 13.81
CA SER A 493 -78.72 -84.29 12.40
C SER A 493 -79.08 -82.89 11.90
N VAL A 494 -80.12 -82.26 12.45
CA VAL A 494 -80.58 -80.94 12.03
C VAL A 494 -79.53 -79.87 12.33
N ASP A 495 -78.88 -79.96 13.49
CA ASP A 495 -77.88 -78.99 13.94
C ASP A 495 -76.47 -79.40 13.53
N PHE A 496 -76.14 -80.68 13.69
CA PHE A 496 -74.77 -81.19 13.58
C PHE A 496 -74.49 -82.00 12.30
N GLY A 497 -75.53 -82.31 11.51
CA GLY A 497 -75.40 -83.20 10.35
C GLY A 497 -75.14 -84.65 10.74
N GLY A 498 -74.95 -85.51 9.74
CA GLY A 498 -74.79 -86.96 9.94
C GLY A 498 -76.12 -87.70 10.13
N THR A 499 -76.03 -89.02 10.32
CA THR A 499 -77.17 -89.91 10.55
C THR A 499 -77.18 -90.37 12.00
N TRP A 500 -78.30 -90.15 12.68
CA TRP A 500 -78.47 -90.47 14.10
C TRP A 500 -79.60 -91.47 14.29
N ARG A 501 -79.47 -92.32 15.31
CA ARG A 501 -80.48 -93.29 15.71
C ARG A 501 -80.96 -92.97 17.11
N GLN A 502 -82.26 -92.76 17.27
CA GLN A 502 -82.85 -92.56 18.58
C GLN A 502 -82.79 -93.87 19.39
N LEU A 503 -82.30 -93.77 20.63
CA LEU A 503 -82.26 -94.87 21.58
C LEU A 503 -83.46 -94.79 22.54
N PRO A 504 -84.03 -95.94 22.96
CA PRO A 504 -85.09 -95.97 23.97
C PRO A 504 -84.61 -95.31 25.28
N SER A 505 -85.37 -94.33 25.77
CA SER A 505 -85.07 -93.57 26.99
C SER A 505 -86.32 -93.43 27.86
N LEU A 506 -86.16 -93.54 29.18
CA LEU A 506 -87.22 -93.31 30.18
C LEU A 506 -87.30 -91.84 30.63
N GLY A 507 -86.58 -90.94 29.95
CA GLY A 507 -86.54 -89.50 30.20
C GLY A 507 -86.16 -88.72 28.93
N CYS A 508 -85.16 -87.84 29.01
CA CYS A 508 -84.68 -87.06 27.86
C CYS A 508 -84.35 -87.97 26.66
N SER A 509 -84.69 -87.53 25.45
CA SER A 509 -84.45 -88.29 24.22
C SER A 509 -82.96 -88.47 24.01
N MET A 510 -82.53 -89.70 23.75
CA MET A 510 -81.13 -90.02 23.46
C MET A 510 -80.98 -90.40 22.00
N PHE A 511 -79.91 -89.92 21.37
CA PHE A 511 -79.56 -90.22 19.99
C PHE A 511 -78.11 -90.64 19.90
N GLU A 512 -77.83 -91.74 19.24
CA GLU A 512 -76.48 -92.23 18.94
C GLU A 512 -76.14 -91.92 17.48
N ARG A 513 -74.95 -91.37 17.22
CA ARG A 513 -74.51 -91.17 15.84
C ARG A 513 -74.17 -92.50 15.20
N ILE A 514 -74.75 -92.79 14.05
CA ILE A 514 -74.50 -94.04 13.31
C ILE A 514 -73.81 -93.81 11.95
N GLY A 515 -73.75 -92.55 11.47
CA GLY A 515 -73.09 -92.17 10.20
C GLY A 515 -72.78 -90.69 10.12
#